data_AF-A0A371X8U3-F1
#
_entry.id   AF-A0A371X8U3-F1
#
_cell.length_a   1.000
_cell.length_b   1.000
_cell.length_c   1.000
_cell.angle_alpha   90.00
_cell.angle_beta   90.00
_cell.angle_gamma   90.00
#
_symmetry.space_group_name_H-M   'P 1'
#
loop_
_entity.id
_entity.type
_entity.pdbx_description
1 polymer ?
#
loop_
_entity_poly.entity_id
_entity_poly.type
_entity_poly.pdbx_seq_one_letter_code
_entity_poly.pdbx_strand_id
1 'polypeptide(L)'
;MSKRSITDQEIGLIKAMLARGMKNKDIQFFFNRPDRAVNSGRMSQVRDGSYGAEVPQATDAELDAFIAAPKPEGHVAAVGVPTVIASSPPDEGPKGPLHADVIAGQFAADSGGTWRLSSGETDQHECKGSFGFKHCHEWIRAIAALANNRGGYIFFGVHDKDGAATAESDKSYAVTGLTNDEFVKADPADFTKLIRSYLDPTPSVLTVAAVVGAKTIGVMHVAQHPGRPVIVRTGDGKVLKEGDIFFRYSGSCERIKYSDLRAILDARDAVARLGVLPLVERLLALGPARALIADLDKGVLDDGKRPIVIGPALLDQIKFIREGEFDEKAGAPTLKLVGDVTANGDAIRPTIVRGNITPDAVLRNCLTREKVAHPAAYLAHSAHSNREWQPIWFYLDHAGLSVGDAIKLLTKEPASQPTHRDAAIARLSGKKSAYKENAGKPKQIVKALAAGQVDEPGDDSEAHKFALAVQGLPDGAPKLAEILTVLLKCFEQATPQKRATATSAAQSFEQLAALMSCFGSRKSRRNNAPRTGLRHACRARNYR
;
A
#
# COMPACT_ATOMS: atom_id res chain seq x y z
N MET A 1 -37.06 -0.15 31.67
CA MET A 1 -37.77 0.50 30.55
C MET A 1 -36.80 0.65 29.39
N SER A 2 -37.15 0.16 28.20
CA SER A 2 -36.28 0.20 27.01
C SER A 2 -35.96 1.65 26.65
N LYS A 3 -34.67 2.01 26.62
CA LYS A 3 -34.22 3.34 26.16
C LYS A 3 -34.78 3.60 24.76
N ARG A 4 -35.59 4.65 24.61
CA ARG A 4 -36.10 5.13 23.32
C ARG A 4 -34.90 5.53 22.45
N SER A 5 -34.91 5.14 21.17
CA SER A 5 -33.83 5.45 20.22
C SER A 5 -33.85 6.92 19.76
N ILE A 6 -34.94 7.63 20.02
CA ILE A 6 -35.18 9.03 19.64
C ILE A 6 -35.66 9.74 20.91
N THR A 7 -35.11 10.92 21.21
CA THR A 7 -35.48 11.70 22.40
C THR A 7 -36.80 12.44 22.19
N ASP A 8 -37.45 12.88 23.27
CA ASP A 8 -38.71 13.62 23.16
C ASP A 8 -38.53 14.96 22.41
N GLN A 9 -37.39 15.64 22.57
CA GLN A 9 -37.08 16.84 21.76
C GLN A 9 -37.00 16.52 20.25
N GLU A 10 -36.37 15.40 19.89
CA GLU A 10 -36.27 14.96 18.50
C GLU A 10 -37.64 14.60 17.93
N ILE A 11 -38.51 13.95 18.72
CA ILE A 11 -39.89 13.65 18.32
C ILE A 11 -40.67 14.94 18.05
N GLY A 12 -40.51 15.97 18.90
CA GLY A 12 -41.12 17.28 18.69
C GLY A 12 -40.70 17.94 17.38
N LEU A 13 -39.40 17.90 17.05
CA LEU A 13 -38.85 18.42 15.79
C LEU A 13 -39.31 17.59 14.57
N ILE A 14 -39.37 16.26 14.69
CA ILE A 14 -39.91 15.38 13.63
C ILE A 14 -41.36 15.72 13.33
N LYS A 15 -42.19 15.96 14.36
CA LYS A 15 -43.60 16.38 14.18
C LYS A 15 -43.68 17.71 13.43
N ALA A 16 -42.83 18.68 13.77
CA ALA A 16 -42.79 19.98 13.10
C ALA A 16 -42.34 19.86 11.63
N MET A 17 -41.34 19.01 11.35
CA MET A 17 -40.88 18.74 9.97
C MET A 17 -41.95 18.03 9.12
N LEU A 18 -42.70 17.09 9.71
CA LEU A 18 -43.84 16.43 9.06
C LEU A 18 -44.98 17.40 8.78
N ALA A 19 -45.28 18.32 9.71
CA ALA A 19 -46.29 19.36 9.52
C ALA A 19 -45.91 20.34 8.39
N ARG A 20 -44.61 20.60 8.19
CA ARG A 20 -44.07 21.36 7.05
C ARG A 20 -43.98 20.56 5.74
N GLY A 21 -44.47 19.33 5.71
CA GLY A 21 -44.53 18.51 4.49
C GLY A 21 -43.19 17.94 4.02
N MET A 22 -42.17 17.89 4.88
CA MET A 22 -40.88 17.27 4.54
C MET A 22 -41.02 15.76 4.32
N LYS A 23 -40.26 15.21 3.38
CA LYS A 23 -40.29 13.76 3.09
C LYS A 23 -39.57 13.00 4.20
N ASN A 24 -40.05 11.79 4.52
CA ASN A 24 -39.46 10.95 5.58
C ASN A 24 -37.94 10.71 5.41
N LYS A 25 -37.44 10.64 4.17
CA LYS A 25 -36.00 10.48 3.86
C LYS A 25 -35.18 11.70 4.30
N ASP A 26 -35.74 12.89 4.10
CA ASP A 26 -35.07 14.15 4.43
C ASP A 26 -35.06 14.37 5.95
N ILE A 27 -36.17 14.05 6.62
CA ILE A 27 -36.25 14.06 8.10
C ILE A 27 -35.24 13.07 8.70
N GLN A 28 -35.16 11.85 8.16
CA GLN A 28 -34.21 10.84 8.61
C GLN A 28 -32.75 11.34 8.58
N PHE A 29 -32.37 12.13 7.57
CA PHE A 29 -31.03 12.69 7.44
C PHE A 29 -30.64 13.67 8.56
N PHE A 30 -31.60 14.31 9.21
CA PHE A 30 -31.32 15.20 10.34
C PHE A 30 -31.03 14.45 11.65
N PHE A 31 -31.60 13.25 11.82
CA PHE A 31 -31.52 12.52 13.09
C PHE A 31 -30.60 11.29 13.04
N ASN A 32 -30.12 10.91 11.85
CA ASN A 32 -29.18 9.80 11.67
C ASN A 32 -27.79 10.18 12.19
N ARG A 33 -27.22 9.37 13.09
CA ARG A 33 -25.85 9.54 13.62
C ARG A 33 -25.02 8.27 13.43
N PRO A 34 -23.68 8.33 13.34
CA PRO A 34 -22.81 7.16 13.15
C PRO A 34 -22.99 6.08 14.23
N ASP A 35 -23.31 6.48 15.46
CA ASP A 35 -23.53 5.61 16.63
C ASP A 35 -25.01 5.26 16.87
N ARG A 36 -25.95 5.91 16.15
CA ARG A 36 -27.39 5.78 16.37
C ARG A 36 -28.18 6.00 15.08
N ALA A 37 -28.51 4.89 14.43
CA ALA A 37 -29.30 4.91 13.21
C ALA A 37 -30.80 5.13 13.50
N VAL A 38 -31.40 6.14 12.86
CA VAL A 38 -32.86 6.36 12.87
C VAL A 38 -33.42 5.87 11.55
N ASN A 39 -34.41 4.97 11.59
CA ASN A 39 -35.03 4.39 10.40
C ASN A 39 -36.29 5.17 9.98
N SER A 40 -36.60 5.22 8.68
CA SER A 40 -37.77 5.92 8.11
C SER A 40 -39.11 5.40 8.64
N GLY A 41 -39.16 4.13 9.07
CA GLY A 41 -40.31 3.55 9.79
C GLY A 41 -40.67 4.31 11.06
N ARG A 42 -39.68 4.86 11.79
CA ARG A 42 -39.93 5.68 13.00
C ARG A 42 -40.61 7.01 12.67
N MET A 43 -40.31 7.61 11.52
CA MET A 43 -40.98 8.85 11.08
C MET A 43 -42.45 8.59 10.78
N SER A 44 -42.76 7.43 10.18
CA SER A 44 -44.14 7.01 9.93
C SER A 44 -44.90 6.75 11.23
N GLN A 45 -44.25 6.16 12.24
CA GLN A 45 -44.82 5.93 13.57
C GLN A 45 -45.03 7.22 14.39
N VAL A 46 -44.19 8.24 14.17
CA VAL A 46 -44.42 9.58 14.76
C VAL A 46 -45.58 10.28 14.05
N ARG A 47 -45.74 10.08 12.74
CA ARG A 47 -46.83 10.64 11.92
C ARG A 47 -48.20 10.04 12.27
N ASP A 48 -48.27 8.73 12.48
CA ASP A 48 -49.52 8.03 12.83
C ASP A 48 -49.85 8.06 14.34
N GLY A 49 -48.96 8.64 15.15
CA GLY A 49 -49.13 8.77 16.60
C GLY A 49 -48.85 7.50 17.39
N SER A 50 -48.39 6.41 16.77
CA SER A 50 -48.02 5.16 17.47
C SER A 50 -46.70 5.26 18.25
N TYR A 51 -45.91 6.34 18.04
CA TYR A 51 -44.66 6.60 18.75
C TYR A 51 -44.55 8.07 19.19
N GLY A 52 -44.46 8.30 20.50
CA GLY A 52 -44.29 9.65 21.07
C GLY A 52 -45.53 10.54 20.96
N ALA A 53 -46.74 9.96 21.06
CA ALA A 53 -48.00 10.69 21.01
C ALA A 53 -48.07 11.84 22.03
N GLU A 54 -47.52 11.61 23.22
CA GLU A 54 -47.47 12.51 24.37
C GLU A 54 -46.56 13.73 24.19
N VAL A 55 -45.67 13.70 23.20
CA VAL A 55 -44.68 14.76 22.97
C VAL A 55 -45.31 15.90 22.17
N PRO A 56 -45.29 17.16 22.64
CA PRO A 56 -45.79 18.28 21.86
C PRO A 56 -44.94 18.53 20.61
N GLN A 57 -45.55 19.04 19.55
CA GLN A 57 -44.84 19.48 18.35
C GLN A 57 -43.94 20.68 18.70
N ALA A 58 -42.70 20.69 18.17
CA ALA A 58 -41.81 21.85 18.30
C ALA A 58 -42.35 23.06 17.54
N THR A 59 -42.03 24.25 18.02
CA THR A 59 -42.41 25.51 17.35
C THR A 59 -41.63 25.70 16.05
N ASP A 60 -42.17 26.51 15.14
CA ASP A 60 -41.50 26.83 13.88
C ASP A 60 -40.12 27.49 14.10
N ALA A 61 -40.00 28.36 15.11
CA ALA A 61 -38.74 28.99 15.47
C ALA A 61 -37.68 27.99 15.97
N GLU A 62 -38.09 26.99 16.76
CA GLU A 62 -37.19 25.92 17.22
C GLU A 62 -36.74 25.03 16.05
N LEU A 63 -37.63 24.77 15.10
CA LEU A 63 -37.29 24.00 13.90
C LEU A 63 -36.32 24.76 12.99
N ASP A 64 -36.53 26.06 12.77
CA ASP A 64 -35.64 26.88 11.95
C ASP A 64 -34.25 27.01 12.58
N ALA A 65 -34.18 27.21 13.90
CA ALA A 65 -32.91 27.20 14.63
C ALA A 65 -32.19 25.83 14.53
N PHE A 66 -32.92 24.72 14.57
CA PHE A 66 -32.36 23.38 14.44
C PHE A 66 -31.82 23.10 13.03
N ILE A 67 -32.53 23.53 11.98
CA ILE A 67 -32.08 23.35 10.58
C ILE A 67 -30.87 24.23 10.27
N ALA A 68 -30.81 25.43 10.84
CA ALA A 68 -29.70 26.37 10.67
C ALA A 68 -28.44 26.01 11.50
N ALA A 69 -28.55 25.12 12.48
CA ALA A 69 -27.43 24.74 13.34
C ALA A 69 -26.36 23.94 12.56
N PRO A 70 -25.05 24.27 12.70
CA PRO A 70 -23.97 23.49 12.12
C PRO A 70 -23.99 22.05 12.64
N LYS A 71 -23.96 21.05 11.75
CA LYS A 71 -23.88 19.64 12.16
C LYS A 71 -22.50 19.39 12.81
N PRO A 72 -22.43 18.73 13.98
CA PRO A 72 -21.16 18.39 14.59
C PRO A 72 -20.43 17.37 13.71
N GLU A 73 -19.33 17.80 13.09
CA GLU A 73 -18.34 16.90 12.48
C GLU A 73 -17.63 16.10 13.58
N GLY A 74 -17.28 14.86 13.26
CA GLY A 74 -16.71 13.88 14.18
C GLY A 74 -15.50 14.40 14.96
N HIS A 75 -15.43 13.98 16.22
CA HIS A 75 -14.38 14.32 17.18
C HIS A 75 -12.96 14.10 16.62
N VAL A 76 -12.25 15.20 16.34
CA VAL A 76 -10.79 15.27 16.44
C VAL A 76 -10.47 15.95 17.76
N ALA A 77 -9.86 15.20 18.67
CA ALA A 77 -9.42 15.69 19.97
C ALA A 77 -8.34 16.77 19.79
N ALA A 78 -8.69 18.03 20.02
CA ALA A 78 -7.73 19.12 20.18
C ALA A 78 -7.48 19.33 21.68
N VAL A 79 -6.21 19.15 22.07
CA VAL A 79 -5.69 19.43 23.40
C VAL A 79 -5.73 20.94 23.64
N GLY A 80 -6.47 21.38 24.65
CA GLY A 80 -6.64 22.79 24.99
C GLY A 80 -5.51 23.34 25.88
N VAL A 81 -5.07 24.55 25.57
CA VAL A 81 -4.38 25.46 26.51
C VAL A 81 -5.38 26.58 26.83
N PRO A 82 -5.61 26.95 28.10
CA PRO A 82 -6.67 27.88 28.46
C PRO A 82 -6.20 29.33 28.34
N THR A 83 -6.99 30.17 27.68
CA THR A 83 -6.86 31.62 27.81
C THR A 83 -8.22 32.26 28.07
N VAL A 84 -8.17 33.21 28.99
CA VAL A 84 -9.26 33.84 29.73
C VAL A 84 -10.19 34.67 28.84
N ILE A 85 -11.47 34.65 29.21
CA ILE A 85 -12.62 35.25 28.54
C ILE A 85 -12.57 36.78 28.65
N ALA A 86 -12.62 37.46 27.52
CA ALA A 86 -13.22 38.79 27.39
C ALA A 86 -14.23 38.71 26.24
N SER A 87 -15.49 39.00 26.55
CA SER A 87 -16.66 38.84 25.68
C SER A 87 -16.65 39.85 24.53
N SER A 88 -16.59 39.35 23.30
CA SER A 88 -16.84 40.08 22.04
C SER A 88 -18.24 39.78 21.49
N PRO A 89 -18.76 40.61 20.56
CA PRO A 89 -20.16 40.58 20.08
C PRO A 89 -20.51 39.29 19.32
N PRO A 90 -21.81 39.06 18.98
CA PRO A 90 -22.26 37.78 18.44
C PRO A 90 -21.54 37.46 17.12
N ASP A 91 -20.80 36.37 17.13
CA ASP A 91 -19.95 35.86 16.05
C ASP A 91 -20.84 35.37 14.89
N GLU A 92 -20.97 36.19 13.85
CA GLU A 92 -21.38 35.70 12.52
C GLU A 92 -20.35 34.65 12.11
N GLY A 93 -20.78 33.41 11.85
CA GLY A 93 -19.87 32.28 11.57
C GLY A 93 -18.79 32.59 10.52
N PRO A 94 -17.75 31.74 10.39
CA PRO A 94 -16.54 32.06 9.65
C PRO A 94 -16.84 32.55 8.23
N LYS A 95 -16.51 33.82 7.97
CA LYS A 95 -16.71 34.47 6.67
C LYS A 95 -15.89 33.75 5.60
N GLY A 96 -16.52 33.35 4.50
CA GLY A 96 -15.86 32.66 3.39
C GLY A 96 -14.74 33.49 2.75
N PRO A 97 -13.81 32.88 2.00
CA PRO A 97 -12.62 33.56 1.49
C PRO A 97 -12.92 34.70 0.50
N LEU A 98 -14.07 34.66 -0.17
CA LEU A 98 -14.52 35.72 -1.09
C LEU A 98 -15.56 36.67 -0.49
N HIS A 99 -15.76 36.62 0.83
CA HIS A 99 -16.68 37.56 1.50
C HIS A 99 -16.18 39.00 1.34
N ALA A 100 -17.10 39.94 1.13
CA ALA A 100 -16.78 41.35 0.86
C ALA A 100 -15.86 41.94 1.94
N ASP A 101 -16.18 41.73 3.23
CA ASP A 101 -15.35 42.21 4.34
C ASP A 101 -13.95 41.59 4.37
N VAL A 102 -13.82 40.31 4.01
CA VAL A 102 -12.52 39.62 3.97
C VAL A 102 -11.66 40.24 2.88
N ILE A 103 -12.23 40.48 1.70
CA ILE A 103 -11.53 41.13 0.59
C ILE A 103 -11.20 42.57 0.96
N ALA A 104 -12.16 43.36 1.46
CA ALA A 104 -11.97 44.75 1.81
C ALA A 104 -10.89 44.92 2.89
N GLY A 105 -10.83 44.02 3.88
CA GLY A 105 -9.82 44.02 4.93
C GLY A 105 -8.39 43.77 4.45
N GLN A 106 -8.19 43.30 3.21
CA GLN A 106 -6.86 43.16 2.62
C GLN A 106 -6.30 44.48 2.07
N PHE A 107 -7.14 45.51 1.92
CA PHE A 107 -6.76 46.79 1.30
C PHE A 107 -6.89 47.94 2.29
N ALA A 108 -6.03 48.94 2.13
CA ALA A 108 -6.11 50.20 2.86
C ALA A 108 -5.84 51.37 1.92
N ALA A 109 -6.52 52.49 2.15
CA ALA A 109 -6.19 53.76 1.51
C ALA A 109 -4.98 54.39 2.18
N ASP A 110 -4.01 54.83 1.39
CA ASP A 110 -2.92 55.68 1.88
C ASP A 110 -3.39 57.12 2.16
N SER A 111 -2.51 57.94 2.71
CA SER A 111 -2.81 59.36 3.01
C SER A 111 -3.18 60.18 1.77
N GLY A 112 -2.82 59.71 0.57
CA GLY A 112 -3.20 60.29 -0.72
C GLY A 112 -4.52 59.76 -1.28
N GLY A 113 -5.23 58.89 -0.55
CA GLY A 113 -6.50 58.29 -0.98
C GLY A 113 -6.33 57.15 -1.99
N THR A 114 -5.10 56.70 -2.26
CA THR A 114 -4.85 55.56 -3.14
C THR A 114 -4.98 54.27 -2.35
N TRP A 115 -5.89 53.39 -2.79
CA TRP A 115 -6.05 52.07 -2.20
C TRP A 115 -4.91 51.14 -2.61
N ARG A 116 -4.33 50.44 -1.64
CA ARG A 116 -3.23 49.48 -1.83
C ARG A 116 -3.49 48.19 -1.07
N LEU A 117 -2.93 47.08 -1.56
CA LEU A 117 -2.89 45.83 -0.80
C LEU A 117 -2.00 46.02 0.44
N SER A 118 -2.57 45.91 1.63
CA SER A 118 -1.93 46.30 2.89
C SER A 118 -0.69 45.46 3.22
N SER A 119 -0.73 44.16 2.92
CA SER A 119 0.41 43.26 3.15
C SER A 119 1.46 43.29 2.04
N GLY A 120 1.15 43.94 0.91
CA GLY A 120 1.85 43.68 -0.35
C GLY A 120 1.78 42.21 -0.77
N GLU A 121 2.68 41.81 -1.68
CA GLU A 121 2.81 40.42 -2.10
C GLU A 121 3.44 39.53 -1.01
N THR A 122 2.83 38.37 -0.78
CA THR A 122 3.26 37.39 0.23
C THR A 122 3.29 35.98 -0.35
N ASP A 123 3.54 34.97 0.48
CA ASP A 123 3.39 33.56 0.09
C ASP A 123 1.92 33.14 -0.17
N GLN A 124 0.96 34.02 0.14
CA GLN A 124 -0.49 33.84 -0.10
C GLN A 124 -1.12 34.93 -0.97
N HIS A 125 -0.35 35.92 -1.44
CA HIS A 125 -0.88 37.05 -2.22
C HIS A 125 -0.03 37.28 -3.48
N GLU A 126 -0.68 37.29 -4.64
CA GLU A 126 -0.14 37.64 -5.95
C GLU A 126 -0.95 38.81 -6.55
N CYS A 127 -0.27 39.82 -7.08
CA CYS A 127 -0.87 40.96 -7.77
C CYS A 127 -0.65 40.85 -9.28
N LYS A 128 -1.70 41.15 -10.06
CA LYS A 128 -1.62 41.28 -11.52
C LYS A 128 -2.32 42.56 -11.96
N GLY A 129 -1.62 43.41 -12.70
CA GLY A 129 -2.18 44.69 -13.16
C GLY A 129 -3.35 44.55 -14.13
N SER A 130 -3.45 43.42 -14.84
CA SER A 130 -4.52 43.15 -15.81
C SER A 130 -4.91 41.67 -15.83
N PHE A 131 -6.07 41.39 -16.42
CA PHE A 131 -6.56 40.05 -16.68
C PHE A 131 -6.80 39.85 -18.17
N GLY A 132 -6.52 38.63 -18.65
CA GLY A 132 -6.93 38.20 -19.97
C GLY A 132 -6.72 36.71 -20.19
N PHE A 133 -7.61 36.09 -20.96
CA PHE A 133 -7.52 34.66 -21.29
C PHE A 133 -6.37 34.34 -22.25
N LYS A 134 -6.05 35.27 -23.15
CA LYS A 134 -4.97 35.10 -24.15
C LYS A 134 -3.58 34.96 -23.52
N HIS A 135 -3.34 35.63 -22.39
CA HIS A 135 -2.07 35.62 -21.66
C HIS A 135 -2.19 34.85 -20.34
N CYS A 136 -2.90 33.72 -20.37
CA CYS A 136 -3.24 32.98 -19.16
C CYS A 136 -2.07 32.33 -18.43
N HIS A 137 -0.97 32.07 -19.12
CA HIS A 137 0.17 31.33 -18.56
C HIS A 137 0.74 31.95 -17.27
N GLU A 138 0.74 33.29 -17.17
CA GLU A 138 1.19 34.06 -16.00
C GLU A 138 0.36 33.73 -14.76
N TRP A 139 -0.98 33.84 -14.85
CA TRP A 139 -1.85 33.61 -13.71
C TRP A 139 -2.12 32.12 -13.46
N ILE A 140 -2.01 31.25 -14.48
CA ILE A 140 -2.00 29.79 -14.31
C ILE A 140 -0.77 29.34 -13.51
N ARG A 141 0.41 29.93 -13.76
CA ARG A 141 1.62 29.70 -12.94
C ARG A 141 1.38 30.09 -11.48
N ALA A 142 0.74 31.23 -11.23
CA ALA A 142 0.39 31.66 -9.88
C ALA A 142 -0.59 30.71 -9.19
N ILE A 143 -1.60 30.20 -9.91
CA ILE A 143 -2.53 29.17 -9.40
C ILE A 143 -1.76 27.91 -8.97
N ALA A 144 -0.88 27.40 -9.84
CA ALA A 144 -0.06 26.21 -9.51
C ALA A 144 0.82 26.45 -8.28
N ALA A 145 1.46 27.62 -8.20
CA ALA A 145 2.33 28.02 -7.11
C ALA A 145 1.60 28.10 -5.75
N LEU A 146 0.43 28.75 -5.72
CA LEU A 146 -0.41 28.88 -4.53
C LEU A 146 -0.98 27.51 -4.10
N ALA A 147 -1.48 26.73 -5.06
CA ALA A 147 -2.08 25.42 -4.79
C ALA A 147 -1.07 24.40 -4.21
N ASN A 148 0.20 24.51 -4.58
CA ASN A 148 1.30 23.70 -4.04
C ASN A 148 1.81 24.17 -2.68
N ASN A 149 1.62 25.45 -2.34
CA ASN A 149 1.88 25.98 -1.02
C ASN A 149 0.58 25.98 -0.19
N ARG A 150 0.21 27.07 0.50
CA ARG A 150 -0.91 27.15 1.45
C ARG A 150 -2.23 27.63 0.83
N GLY A 151 -2.31 27.77 -0.48
CA GLY A 151 -3.38 28.52 -1.13
C GLY A 151 -3.20 30.03 -0.95
N GLY A 152 -4.19 30.81 -1.37
CA GLY A 152 -4.17 32.27 -1.24
C GLY A 152 -4.99 32.98 -2.31
N TYR A 153 -4.64 34.23 -2.60
CA TYR A 153 -5.36 35.13 -3.49
C TYR A 153 -4.49 35.60 -4.65
N ILE A 154 -5.14 35.73 -5.82
CA ILE A 154 -4.65 36.49 -6.96
C ILE A 154 -5.58 37.68 -7.14
N PHE A 155 -5.03 38.89 -7.09
CA PHE A 155 -5.76 40.13 -7.30
C PHE A 155 -5.44 40.72 -8.68
N PHE A 156 -6.46 40.82 -9.53
CA PHE A 156 -6.38 41.40 -10.87
C PHE A 156 -6.83 42.86 -10.85
N GLY A 157 -6.11 43.75 -11.52
CA GLY A 157 -6.31 45.20 -11.42
C GLY A 157 -5.60 45.82 -10.22
N VAL A 158 -4.55 45.17 -9.72
CA VAL A 158 -3.64 45.67 -8.68
C VAL A 158 -2.23 45.64 -9.24
N HIS A 159 -1.53 46.76 -9.18
CA HIS A 159 -0.17 46.87 -9.70
C HIS A 159 0.79 45.99 -8.89
N ASP A 160 1.77 45.38 -9.55
CA ASP A 160 2.83 44.64 -8.87
C ASP A 160 3.77 45.63 -8.14
N LYS A 161 4.79 45.13 -7.43
CA LYS A 161 5.85 45.96 -6.86
C LYS A 161 6.51 46.79 -7.96
N ASP A 162 6.52 48.11 -7.80
CA ASP A 162 7.18 49.01 -8.73
C ASP A 162 8.66 49.15 -8.35
N GLY A 163 9.52 48.44 -9.09
CA GLY A 163 10.96 48.46 -8.87
C GLY A 163 11.64 49.80 -9.20
N ALA A 164 10.94 50.71 -9.88
CA ALA A 164 11.44 52.04 -10.26
C ALA A 164 10.81 53.17 -9.43
N ALA A 165 10.06 52.84 -8.38
CA ALA A 165 9.34 53.79 -7.55
C ALA A 165 10.25 54.81 -6.86
N THR A 166 9.90 56.10 -6.99
CA THR A 166 10.32 57.15 -6.05
C THR A 166 9.19 57.41 -5.04
N ALA A 167 9.49 58.07 -3.91
CA ALA A 167 8.49 58.36 -2.87
C ALA A 167 7.25 59.10 -3.41
N GLU A 168 7.37 59.85 -4.51
CA GLU A 168 6.27 60.59 -5.12
C GLU A 168 5.52 59.82 -6.23
N SER A 169 6.06 58.70 -6.71
CA SER A 169 5.52 57.97 -7.88
C SER A 169 5.23 56.49 -7.62
N ASP A 170 5.42 56.02 -6.39
CA ASP A 170 5.28 54.61 -6.03
C ASP A 170 3.88 54.06 -6.31
N LYS A 171 3.78 53.18 -7.32
CA LYS A 171 2.54 52.47 -7.66
C LYS A 171 2.50 51.06 -7.08
N SER A 172 3.47 50.66 -6.25
CA SER A 172 3.53 49.32 -5.67
C SER A 172 2.21 48.97 -4.99
N TYR A 173 1.62 47.87 -5.46
CA TYR A 173 0.39 47.30 -4.91
C TYR A 173 -0.84 48.23 -4.99
N ALA A 174 -0.78 49.28 -5.80
CA ALA A 174 -1.88 50.22 -5.98
C ALA A 174 -3.03 49.60 -6.80
N VAL A 175 -4.27 49.84 -6.35
CA VAL A 175 -5.47 49.42 -7.08
C VAL A 175 -5.62 50.26 -8.34
N THR A 176 -5.41 49.65 -9.50
CA THR A 176 -5.57 50.28 -10.81
C THR A 176 -6.93 50.01 -11.42
N GLY A 177 -7.59 48.92 -11.03
CA GLY A 177 -8.84 48.42 -11.59
C GLY A 177 -8.61 47.53 -12.80
N LEU A 178 -9.63 46.74 -13.16
CA LEU A 178 -9.63 45.92 -14.37
C LEU A 178 -9.67 46.80 -15.63
N THR A 179 -8.88 46.44 -16.63
CA THR A 179 -8.79 47.17 -17.92
C THR A 179 -9.84 46.74 -18.95
N ASN A 180 -10.53 45.63 -18.70
CA ASN A 180 -11.57 45.05 -19.54
C ASN A 180 -12.62 44.34 -18.66
N ASP A 181 -13.68 43.84 -19.29
CA ASP A 181 -14.77 43.14 -18.64
C ASP A 181 -14.68 41.61 -18.78
N GLU A 182 -13.58 41.06 -19.32
CA GLU A 182 -13.42 39.61 -19.53
C GLU A 182 -13.57 38.83 -18.23
N PHE A 183 -12.97 39.32 -17.14
CA PHE A 183 -13.06 38.67 -15.82
C PHE A 183 -14.49 38.67 -15.27
N VAL A 184 -15.21 39.78 -15.45
CA VAL A 184 -16.57 39.98 -14.91
C VAL A 184 -17.59 39.14 -15.69
N LYS A 185 -17.38 38.97 -16.99
CA LYS A 185 -18.27 38.21 -17.89
C LYS A 185 -17.93 36.72 -17.97
N ALA A 186 -16.77 36.30 -17.46
CA ALA A 186 -16.32 34.91 -17.53
C ALA A 186 -17.20 33.97 -16.70
N ASP A 187 -17.55 32.83 -17.27
CA ASP A 187 -18.20 31.74 -16.53
C ASP A 187 -17.16 31.01 -15.66
N PRO A 188 -17.46 30.67 -14.39
CA PRO A 188 -16.62 29.77 -13.58
C PRO A 188 -16.14 28.49 -14.30
N ALA A 189 -16.95 27.97 -15.23
CA ALA A 189 -16.59 26.82 -16.06
C ALA A 189 -15.41 27.11 -17.00
N ASP A 190 -15.26 28.34 -17.48
CA ASP A 190 -14.17 28.72 -18.39
C ASP A 190 -12.82 28.72 -17.66
N PHE A 191 -12.79 29.24 -16.43
CA PHE A 191 -11.62 29.12 -15.55
C PHE A 191 -11.25 27.66 -15.32
N THR A 192 -12.24 26.84 -14.95
CA THR A 192 -12.01 25.43 -14.62
C THR A 192 -11.51 24.64 -15.83
N LYS A 193 -12.09 24.83 -17.02
CA LYS A 193 -11.65 24.20 -18.26
C LYS A 193 -10.21 24.58 -18.59
N LEU A 194 -9.87 25.86 -18.48
CA LEU A 194 -8.53 26.34 -18.78
C LEU A 194 -7.50 25.79 -17.79
N ILE A 195 -7.79 25.86 -16.49
CA ILE A 195 -6.92 25.32 -15.44
C ILE A 195 -6.68 23.83 -15.66
N ARG A 196 -7.74 23.05 -15.94
CA ARG A 196 -7.63 21.61 -16.23
C ARG A 196 -6.82 21.28 -17.48
N SER A 197 -6.81 22.17 -18.48
CA SER A 197 -5.96 21.96 -19.66
C SER A 197 -4.47 22.07 -19.35
N TYR A 198 -4.08 22.90 -18.37
CA TYR A 198 -2.67 23.17 -18.05
C TYR A 198 -2.14 22.41 -16.83
N LEU A 199 -2.97 22.09 -15.83
CA LEU A 199 -2.52 21.60 -14.52
C LEU A 199 -3.17 20.25 -14.12
N ASP A 200 -2.35 19.37 -13.54
CA ASP A 200 -2.78 18.11 -12.94
C ASP A 200 -2.11 17.85 -11.58
N PRO A 201 -2.86 17.50 -10.53
CA PRO A 201 -4.32 17.55 -10.43
C PRO A 201 -4.86 18.99 -10.56
N THR A 202 -6.13 19.14 -10.92
CA THR A 202 -6.77 20.45 -11.19
C THR A 202 -7.04 21.23 -9.90
N PRO A 203 -6.41 22.41 -9.67
CA PRO A 203 -6.69 23.24 -8.51
C PRO A 203 -8.13 23.78 -8.46
N SER A 204 -8.68 23.86 -7.24
CA SER A 204 -9.97 24.50 -6.98
C SER A 204 -9.78 26.01 -6.81
N VAL A 205 -10.52 26.79 -7.61
CA VAL A 205 -10.51 28.25 -7.55
C VAL A 205 -11.92 28.79 -7.38
N LEU A 206 -12.04 29.90 -6.66
CA LEU A 206 -13.25 30.70 -6.57
C LEU A 206 -12.93 32.10 -7.11
N THR A 207 -13.85 32.71 -7.83
CA THR A 207 -13.66 34.06 -8.38
C THR A 207 -14.82 34.99 -8.02
N VAL A 208 -14.53 36.27 -7.80
CA VAL A 208 -15.53 37.33 -7.64
C VAL A 208 -14.97 38.66 -8.13
N ALA A 209 -15.82 39.52 -8.70
CA ALA A 209 -15.47 40.92 -8.92
C ALA A 209 -15.78 41.72 -7.66
N ALA A 210 -14.81 42.47 -7.15
CA ALA A 210 -14.96 43.28 -5.94
C ALA A 210 -14.69 44.76 -6.23
N VAL A 211 -15.35 45.65 -5.51
CA VAL A 211 -15.11 47.10 -5.58
C VAL A 211 -14.22 47.49 -4.40
N VAL A 212 -13.06 48.07 -4.70
CA VAL A 212 -12.12 48.60 -3.70
C VAL A 212 -11.91 50.08 -4.01
N GLY A 213 -12.30 50.95 -3.08
CA GLY A 213 -12.43 52.38 -3.34
C GLY A 213 -13.48 52.64 -4.42
N ALA A 214 -13.07 53.27 -5.54
CA ALA A 214 -13.94 53.55 -6.69
C ALA A 214 -13.66 52.62 -7.89
N LYS A 215 -12.89 51.54 -7.70
CA LYS A 215 -12.39 50.70 -8.80
C LYS A 215 -12.81 49.25 -8.62
N THR A 216 -13.19 48.62 -9.72
CA THR A 216 -13.50 47.19 -9.76
C THR A 216 -12.24 46.38 -10.02
N ILE A 217 -11.98 45.39 -9.16
CA ILE A 217 -10.89 44.42 -9.28
C ILE A 217 -11.44 43.01 -9.45
N GLY A 218 -10.63 42.13 -10.03
CA GLY A 218 -10.91 40.69 -10.06
C GLY A 218 -10.22 40.01 -8.89
N VAL A 219 -10.94 39.16 -8.14
CA VAL A 219 -10.38 38.40 -7.03
C VAL A 219 -10.52 36.93 -7.32
N MET A 220 -9.41 36.19 -7.26
CA MET A 220 -9.40 34.74 -7.35
C MET A 220 -8.79 34.15 -6.09
N HIS A 221 -9.54 33.33 -5.37
CA HIS A 221 -9.03 32.53 -4.26
C HIS A 221 -8.67 31.13 -4.74
N VAL A 222 -7.44 30.69 -4.48
CA VAL A 222 -6.90 29.37 -4.82
C VAL A 222 -6.78 28.56 -3.53
N ALA A 223 -7.47 27.43 -3.44
CA ALA A 223 -7.32 26.54 -2.31
C ALA A 223 -6.00 25.77 -2.39
N GLN A 224 -5.40 25.47 -1.23
CA GLN A 224 -4.31 24.48 -1.17
C GLN A 224 -4.82 23.15 -1.72
N HIS A 225 -4.11 22.56 -2.66
CA HIS A 225 -4.55 21.30 -3.24
C HIS A 225 -4.22 20.13 -2.29
N PRO A 226 -5.18 19.25 -1.97
CA PRO A 226 -4.94 18.11 -1.06
C PRO A 226 -4.03 17.05 -1.69
N GLY A 227 -4.11 16.88 -3.02
CA GLY A 227 -3.31 15.92 -3.78
C GLY A 227 -2.01 16.49 -4.39
N ARG A 228 -1.43 17.55 -3.80
CA ARG A 228 -0.17 18.15 -4.27
C ARG A 228 0.97 17.09 -4.36
N PRO A 229 1.93 17.24 -5.30
CA PRO A 229 2.16 18.41 -6.15
C PRO A 229 1.21 18.50 -7.35
N VAL A 230 0.77 19.71 -7.65
CA VAL A 230 0.17 20.17 -8.90
C VAL A 230 1.29 20.41 -9.91
N ILE A 231 1.20 19.72 -11.04
CA ILE A 231 2.21 19.66 -12.09
C ILE A 231 1.63 20.25 -13.38
N VAL A 232 2.46 20.95 -14.14
CA VAL A 232 2.11 21.44 -15.47
C VAL A 232 2.06 20.28 -16.46
N ARG A 233 0.91 20.07 -17.11
CA ARG A 233 0.69 19.05 -18.16
C ARG A 233 1.14 19.51 -19.53
N THR A 234 0.93 20.78 -19.83
CA THR A 234 1.21 21.39 -21.13
C THR A 234 1.42 22.89 -20.92
N GLY A 235 1.94 23.60 -21.91
CA GLY A 235 2.23 25.01 -21.77
C GLY A 235 2.80 25.64 -23.04
N ASP A 236 3.22 26.89 -22.94
CA ASP A 236 3.81 27.66 -24.03
C ASP A 236 5.31 27.41 -24.24
N GLY A 237 5.91 26.55 -23.42
CA GLY A 237 7.34 26.25 -23.43
C GLY A 237 8.22 27.40 -22.90
N LYS A 238 7.63 28.52 -22.48
CA LYS A 238 8.35 29.70 -21.97
C LYS A 238 8.04 29.92 -20.50
N VAL A 239 6.79 30.23 -20.18
CA VAL A 239 6.29 30.46 -18.82
C VAL A 239 5.89 29.13 -18.17
N LEU A 240 5.20 28.28 -18.93
CA LEU A 240 4.76 26.95 -18.49
C LEU A 240 5.43 25.89 -19.35
N LYS A 241 6.19 24.98 -18.73
CA LYS A 241 6.75 23.80 -19.39
C LYS A 241 6.16 22.54 -18.78
N GLU A 242 5.92 21.53 -19.61
CA GLU A 242 5.47 20.22 -19.13
C GLU A 242 6.43 19.68 -18.06
N GLY A 243 5.86 19.17 -16.96
CA GLY A 243 6.60 18.68 -15.81
C GLY A 243 7.04 19.76 -14.81
N ASP A 244 6.87 21.05 -15.11
CA ASP A 244 7.15 22.10 -14.14
C ASP A 244 6.22 21.99 -12.93
N ILE A 245 6.81 22.18 -11.74
CA ILE A 245 6.09 22.31 -10.47
C ILE A 245 6.44 23.68 -9.92
N PHE A 246 5.43 24.53 -9.74
CA PHE A 246 5.61 25.87 -9.19
C PHE A 246 5.27 25.91 -7.72
N PHE A 247 5.91 26.82 -6.99
CA PHE A 247 5.69 27.07 -5.57
C PHE A 247 5.73 28.58 -5.31
N ARG A 248 4.82 29.08 -4.47
CA ARG A 248 4.78 30.49 -4.11
C ARG A 248 5.71 30.74 -2.92
N TYR A 249 6.79 31.47 -3.18
CA TYR A 249 7.64 32.07 -2.16
C TYR A 249 7.19 33.53 -1.94
N SER A 250 7.64 34.16 -0.85
CA SER A 250 7.28 35.55 -0.55
C SER A 250 7.67 36.47 -1.71
N GLY A 251 6.69 37.01 -2.44
CA GLY A 251 6.93 37.91 -3.56
C GLY A 251 7.36 37.26 -4.88
N SER A 252 7.41 35.92 -4.99
CA SER A 252 7.69 35.27 -6.27
C SER A 252 7.05 33.89 -6.44
N CYS A 253 6.50 33.62 -7.64
CA CYS A 253 6.10 32.29 -8.07
C CYS A 253 7.27 31.63 -8.78
N GLU A 254 7.99 30.68 -8.17
CA GLU A 254 9.18 30.05 -8.77
C GLU A 254 8.99 28.54 -8.95
N ARG A 255 9.91 27.89 -9.67
CA ARG A 255 9.97 26.43 -9.65
C ARG A 255 10.25 25.96 -8.23
N ILE A 256 9.56 24.91 -7.80
CA ILE A 256 9.68 24.38 -6.45
C ILE A 256 11.12 23.94 -6.17
N LYS A 257 11.62 24.27 -4.99
CA LYS A 257 12.93 23.80 -4.52
C LYS A 257 12.81 22.39 -3.97
N TYR A 258 13.94 21.68 -4.00
CA TYR A 258 14.02 20.28 -3.55
C TYR A 258 13.43 20.06 -2.14
N SER A 259 13.73 20.94 -1.18
CA SER A 259 13.25 20.82 0.20
C SER A 259 11.72 20.83 0.29
N ASP A 260 11.07 21.73 -0.44
CA ASP A 260 9.62 21.90 -0.39
C ASP A 260 8.93 20.75 -1.13
N LEU A 261 9.49 20.31 -2.27
CA LEU A 261 8.99 19.14 -2.98
C LEU A 261 9.10 17.89 -2.10
N ARG A 262 10.24 17.69 -1.42
CA ARG A 262 10.44 16.56 -0.52
C ARG A 262 9.42 16.58 0.62
N ALA A 263 9.18 17.74 1.23
CA ALA A 263 8.19 17.89 2.29
C ALA A 263 6.77 17.54 1.83
N ILE A 264 6.39 17.94 0.61
CA ILE A 264 5.10 17.57 0.02
C ILE A 264 4.98 16.05 -0.16
N LEU A 265 6.03 15.40 -0.70
CA LEU A 265 6.03 13.96 -0.91
C LEU A 265 5.99 13.18 0.42
N ASP A 266 6.74 13.62 1.42
CA ASP A 266 6.74 12.99 2.75
C ASP A 266 5.39 13.12 3.45
N ALA A 267 4.73 14.27 3.33
CA ALA A 267 3.38 14.47 3.85
C ALA A 267 2.37 13.51 3.17
N ARG A 268 2.49 13.34 1.85
CA ARG A 268 1.66 12.40 1.09
C ARG A 268 1.89 10.95 1.51
N ASP A 269 3.15 10.54 1.68
CA ASP A 269 3.49 9.20 2.17
C ASP A 269 2.98 8.97 3.60
N ALA A 270 3.02 9.99 4.45
CA ALA A 270 2.45 9.93 5.79
C ALA A 270 0.93 9.72 5.76
N VAL A 271 0.19 10.49 4.94
CA VAL A 271 -1.27 10.31 4.78
C VAL A 271 -1.59 8.92 4.24
N ALA A 272 -0.85 8.44 3.23
CA ALA A 272 -1.05 7.10 2.67
C ALA A 272 -0.82 6.00 3.73
N ARG A 273 0.20 6.15 4.58
CA ARG A 273 0.46 5.24 5.71
C ARG A 273 -0.65 5.28 6.76
N LEU A 274 -1.18 6.47 7.08
CA LEU A 274 -2.26 6.61 8.05
C LEU A 274 -3.61 6.09 7.52
N GLY A 275 -3.79 5.99 6.21
CA GLY A 275 -4.99 5.42 5.58
C GLY A 275 -5.26 3.95 5.95
N VAL A 276 -4.27 3.22 6.50
CA VAL A 276 -4.45 1.86 7.02
C VAL A 276 -5.15 1.84 8.38
N LEU A 277 -5.10 2.93 9.15
CA LEU A 277 -5.58 2.96 10.53
C LEU A 277 -7.08 2.66 10.66
N PRO A 278 -7.99 3.23 9.84
CA PRO A 278 -9.41 2.87 9.91
C PRO A 278 -9.67 1.38 9.63
N LEU A 279 -8.84 0.76 8.79
CA LEU A 279 -8.93 -0.67 8.50
C LEU A 279 -8.50 -1.51 9.73
N VAL A 280 -7.44 -1.08 10.41
CA VAL A 280 -6.97 -1.70 11.66
C VAL A 280 -7.99 -1.53 12.77
N GLU A 281 -8.56 -0.33 12.96
CA GLU A 281 -9.62 -0.06 13.94
C GLU A 281 -10.83 -0.96 13.71
N ARG A 282 -11.27 -1.09 12.45
CA ARG A 282 -12.37 -1.98 12.07
C ARG A 282 -12.05 -3.45 12.35
N LEU A 283 -10.81 -3.89 12.04
CA LEU A 283 -10.35 -5.24 12.33
C LEU A 283 -10.37 -5.53 13.85
N LEU A 284 -9.88 -4.58 14.66
CA LEU A 284 -9.88 -4.68 16.12
C LEU A 284 -11.31 -4.72 16.69
N ALA A 285 -12.22 -3.89 16.16
CA ALA A 285 -13.62 -3.86 16.59
C ALA A 285 -14.37 -5.16 16.26
N LEU A 286 -14.08 -5.77 15.11
CA LEU A 286 -14.67 -7.05 14.71
C LEU A 286 -14.08 -8.23 15.51
N GLY A 287 -12.80 -8.13 15.88
CA GLY A 287 -12.05 -9.17 16.56
C GLY A 287 -11.72 -10.38 15.67
N PRO A 288 -10.77 -11.23 16.08
CA PRO A 288 -10.25 -12.33 15.26
C PRO A 288 -11.26 -13.45 14.99
N ALA A 289 -12.43 -13.44 15.64
CA ALA A 289 -13.46 -14.46 15.41
C ALA A 289 -14.41 -14.12 14.25
N ARG A 290 -14.42 -12.86 13.78
CA ARG A 290 -15.43 -12.35 12.83
C ARG A 290 -14.84 -11.58 11.65
N ALA A 291 -13.51 -11.52 11.56
CA ALA A 291 -12.81 -10.87 10.47
C ALA A 291 -11.81 -11.84 9.82
N LEU A 292 -11.80 -11.85 8.49
CA LEU A 292 -10.85 -12.58 7.64
C LEU A 292 -10.12 -11.57 6.77
N ILE A 293 -8.79 -11.68 6.70
CA ILE A 293 -7.93 -10.87 5.86
C ILE A 293 -7.76 -11.60 4.53
N ALA A 294 -8.10 -10.94 3.43
CA ALA A 294 -7.92 -11.47 2.08
C ALA A 294 -6.56 -11.06 1.51
N ASP A 295 -5.64 -12.02 1.38
CA ASP A 295 -4.46 -11.91 0.54
C ASP A 295 -4.85 -12.33 -0.88
N LEU A 296 -5.17 -11.34 -1.72
CA LEU A 296 -5.62 -11.56 -3.10
C LEU A 296 -4.49 -12.04 -4.01
N ASP A 297 -3.24 -11.68 -3.71
CA ASP A 297 -2.08 -12.15 -4.47
C ASP A 297 -1.87 -13.65 -4.27
N LYS A 298 -2.12 -14.13 -3.05
CA LYS A 298 -2.02 -15.56 -2.71
C LYS A 298 -3.35 -16.31 -2.82
N GLY A 299 -4.46 -15.61 -2.99
CA GLY A 299 -5.80 -16.18 -2.97
C GLY A 299 -6.18 -16.78 -1.62
N VAL A 300 -5.72 -16.19 -0.51
CA VAL A 300 -5.92 -16.73 0.84
C VAL A 300 -6.78 -15.78 1.67
N LEU A 301 -7.81 -16.30 2.33
CA LEU A 301 -8.56 -15.62 3.38
C LEU A 301 -8.10 -16.16 4.73
N ASP A 302 -7.51 -15.34 5.59
CA ASP A 302 -6.93 -15.78 6.86
C ASP A 302 -7.46 -14.96 8.04
N ASP A 303 -7.90 -15.63 9.10
CA ASP A 303 -8.33 -15.02 10.37
C ASP A 303 -7.20 -15.04 11.44
N GLY A 304 -5.98 -15.42 11.02
CA GLY A 304 -4.81 -15.63 11.87
C GLY A 304 -4.77 -16.99 12.55
N LYS A 305 -5.77 -17.85 12.34
CA LYS A 305 -5.84 -19.22 12.90
C LYS A 305 -5.98 -20.28 11.81
N ARG A 306 -6.82 -20.03 10.80
CA ARG A 306 -7.12 -20.98 9.73
C ARG A 306 -7.19 -20.25 8.38
N PRO A 307 -6.18 -20.42 7.52
CA PRO A 307 -6.24 -19.91 6.16
C PRO A 307 -7.23 -20.73 5.31
N ILE A 308 -8.18 -20.05 4.69
CA ILE A 308 -9.11 -20.54 3.69
C ILE A 308 -8.54 -20.16 2.32
N VAL A 309 -8.27 -21.14 1.46
CA VAL A 309 -7.73 -20.89 0.12
C VAL A 309 -8.88 -20.77 -0.89
N ILE A 310 -8.91 -19.66 -1.63
CA ILE A 310 -9.84 -19.43 -2.73
C ILE A 310 -9.25 -20.04 -4.00
N GLY A 311 -10.03 -20.88 -4.69
CA GLY A 311 -9.62 -21.45 -5.97
C GLY A 311 -9.44 -20.37 -7.05
N PRO A 312 -8.45 -20.48 -7.96
CA PRO A 312 -8.17 -19.47 -9.01
C PRO A 312 -9.38 -19.17 -9.91
N ALA A 313 -10.15 -20.20 -10.28
CA ALA A 313 -11.37 -20.04 -11.07
C ALA A 313 -12.47 -19.24 -10.35
N LEU A 314 -12.44 -19.20 -9.02
CA LEU A 314 -13.37 -18.41 -8.21
C LEU A 314 -12.86 -16.97 -8.04
N LEU A 315 -11.53 -16.76 -7.92
CA LEU A 315 -10.90 -15.42 -7.93
C LEU A 315 -11.26 -14.63 -9.19
N ASP A 316 -11.20 -15.26 -10.37
CA ASP A 316 -11.59 -14.63 -11.65
C ASP A 316 -13.09 -14.27 -11.72
N GLN A 317 -13.92 -14.89 -10.86
CA GLN A 317 -15.35 -14.62 -10.75
C GLN A 317 -15.68 -13.58 -9.67
N ILE A 318 -14.75 -13.26 -8.78
CA ILE A 318 -14.93 -12.21 -7.78
C ILE A 318 -14.83 -10.85 -8.48
N LYS A 319 -15.97 -10.34 -8.93
CA LYS A 319 -16.10 -8.97 -9.43
C LYS A 319 -16.38 -8.04 -8.26
N PHE A 320 -15.39 -7.24 -7.87
CA PHE A 320 -15.61 -6.12 -6.97
C PHE A 320 -16.23 -4.97 -7.76
N ILE A 321 -17.51 -4.68 -7.49
CA ILE A 321 -18.11 -3.42 -7.91
C ILE A 321 -17.62 -2.36 -6.92
N ARG A 322 -16.86 -1.37 -7.42
CA ARG A 322 -16.44 -0.22 -6.61
C ARG A 322 -17.70 0.52 -6.15
N GLU A 323 -17.75 0.92 -4.88
CA GLU A 323 -18.83 1.76 -4.36
C GLU A 323 -18.99 2.99 -5.27
N GLY A 324 -20.12 3.07 -5.99
CA GLY A 324 -20.40 4.16 -6.93
C GLY A 324 -21.40 3.82 -8.04
N GLU A 325 -21.47 2.56 -8.48
CA GLU A 325 -22.53 2.08 -9.39
C GLU A 325 -23.57 1.27 -8.61
N PHE A 326 -24.54 1.95 -8.00
CA PHE A 326 -25.71 1.30 -7.43
C PHE A 326 -26.98 1.84 -8.10
N ASP A 327 -27.63 0.99 -8.88
CA ASP A 327 -29.04 1.18 -9.27
C ASP A 327 -29.89 0.34 -8.30
N GLU A 328 -30.23 0.93 -7.15
CA GLU A 328 -31.02 0.27 -6.11
C GLU A 328 -32.48 0.08 -6.58
N LYS A 329 -32.81 -1.14 -7.02
CA LYS A 329 -34.22 -1.58 -7.05
C LYS A 329 -34.59 -2.13 -5.67
N ALA A 330 -35.57 -1.50 -5.05
CA ALA A 330 -36.01 -1.77 -3.69
C ALA A 330 -36.27 -3.27 -3.43
N GLY A 331 -35.60 -3.82 -2.41
CA GLY A 331 -36.09 -5.00 -1.69
C GLY A 331 -35.25 -6.28 -1.73
N ALA A 332 -34.09 -6.33 -2.41
CA ALA A 332 -33.24 -7.53 -2.39
C ALA A 332 -31.86 -7.22 -1.78
N PRO A 333 -31.36 -8.03 -0.83
CA PRO A 333 -30.02 -7.84 -0.26
C PRO A 333 -28.95 -8.08 -1.33
N THR A 334 -28.18 -7.04 -1.64
CA THR A 334 -27.15 -7.01 -2.69
C THR A 334 -25.84 -7.63 -2.19
N LEU A 335 -25.79 -8.95 -2.08
CA LEU A 335 -24.56 -9.74 -2.02
C LEU A 335 -24.93 -11.20 -2.23
N LYS A 336 -24.79 -11.70 -3.47
CA LYS A 336 -24.95 -13.13 -3.76
C LYS A 336 -23.58 -13.68 -4.19
N LEU A 337 -22.80 -14.14 -3.22
CA LEU A 337 -21.69 -15.05 -3.48
C LEU A 337 -22.32 -16.42 -3.81
N VAL A 338 -22.37 -16.81 -5.08
CA VAL A 338 -22.78 -18.16 -5.48
C VAL A 338 -21.52 -18.94 -5.83
N GLY A 339 -21.13 -19.83 -4.93
CA GLY A 339 -20.09 -20.82 -5.16
C GLY A 339 -20.26 -21.93 -4.14
N ASP A 340 -20.19 -23.19 -4.59
CA ASP A 340 -20.27 -24.34 -3.70
C ASP A 340 -19.01 -24.38 -2.82
N VAL A 341 -19.14 -23.91 -1.58
CA VAL A 341 -18.10 -24.06 -0.56
C VAL A 341 -18.32 -25.41 0.12
N THR A 342 -17.60 -26.43 -0.34
CA THR A 342 -17.55 -27.73 0.34
C THR A 342 -16.59 -27.65 1.52
N ALA A 343 -17.15 -27.55 2.72
CA ALA A 343 -16.41 -27.76 3.97
C ALA A 343 -16.18 -29.26 4.17
N ASN A 344 -15.30 -29.86 3.37
CA ASN A 344 -14.88 -31.24 3.58
C ASN A 344 -13.52 -31.26 4.28
N GLY A 345 -13.58 -31.54 5.58
CA GLY A 345 -12.48 -32.23 6.25
C GLY A 345 -12.21 -33.54 5.52
N ASP A 346 -10.93 -33.81 5.30
CA ASP A 346 -10.36 -34.94 4.58
C ASP A 346 -10.48 -34.94 3.04
N ALA A 347 -9.30 -35.09 2.44
CA ALA A 347 -8.99 -35.22 1.01
C ALA A 347 -8.98 -33.95 0.14
N ILE A 348 -8.19 -32.94 0.53
CA ILE A 348 -7.60 -32.02 -0.46
C ILE A 348 -6.53 -32.80 -1.24
N ARG A 349 -6.83 -33.16 -2.50
CA ARG A 349 -5.76 -33.47 -3.46
C ARG A 349 -4.94 -32.18 -3.63
N PRO A 350 -3.63 -32.18 -3.39
CA PRO A 350 -2.84 -30.96 -3.40
C PRO A 350 -2.85 -30.37 -4.81
N THR A 351 -3.53 -29.23 -4.97
CA THR A 351 -3.27 -28.35 -6.11
C THR A 351 -1.85 -27.84 -5.93
N ILE A 352 -0.98 -28.18 -6.88
CA ILE A 352 0.44 -27.83 -6.85
C ILE A 352 0.56 -26.31 -6.93
N VAL A 353 0.58 -25.65 -5.78
CA VAL A 353 1.10 -24.31 -5.64
C VAL A 353 2.59 -24.43 -5.92
N ARG A 354 3.03 -24.03 -7.11
CA ARG A 354 4.45 -23.84 -7.38
C ARG A 354 4.91 -22.58 -6.66
N GLY A 355 5.05 -22.67 -5.33
CA GLY A 355 5.94 -21.76 -4.62
C GLY A 355 7.30 -21.80 -5.33
N ASN A 356 7.92 -20.65 -5.56
CA ASN A 356 9.20 -20.58 -6.26
C ASN A 356 10.29 -21.24 -5.39
N ILE A 357 10.48 -22.56 -5.54
CA ILE A 357 11.56 -23.30 -4.89
C ILE A 357 12.85 -22.84 -5.55
N THR A 358 13.73 -22.19 -4.79
CA THR A 358 15.04 -21.73 -5.28
C THR A 358 16.16 -22.64 -4.76
N PRO A 359 17.29 -22.78 -5.48
CA PRO A 359 18.45 -23.54 -5.02
C PRO A 359 18.96 -23.12 -3.62
N ASP A 360 18.91 -21.82 -3.31
CA ASP A 360 19.33 -21.28 -2.01
C ASP A 360 18.37 -21.65 -0.88
N ALA A 361 17.06 -21.63 -1.14
CA ALA A 361 16.05 -22.07 -0.18
C ALA A 361 16.15 -23.58 0.10
N VAL A 362 16.39 -24.37 -0.95
CA VAL A 362 16.57 -25.82 -0.86
C VAL A 362 17.77 -26.16 0.05
N LEU A 363 18.88 -25.43 -0.09
CA LEU A 363 20.08 -25.63 0.72
C LEU A 363 19.91 -25.10 2.15
N ARG A 364 19.38 -23.88 2.32
CA ARG A 364 19.14 -23.27 3.63
C ARG A 364 18.26 -24.16 4.51
N ASN A 365 17.16 -24.67 3.99
CA ASN A 365 16.23 -25.53 4.73
C ASN A 365 16.89 -26.86 5.16
N CYS A 366 17.83 -27.38 4.36
CA CYS A 366 18.61 -28.56 4.73
C CYS A 366 19.59 -28.25 5.88
N LEU A 367 20.28 -27.10 5.82
CA LEU A 367 21.24 -26.68 6.84
C LEU A 367 20.55 -26.37 8.18
N THR A 368 19.35 -25.78 8.15
CA THR A 368 18.53 -25.49 9.33
C THR A 368 17.69 -26.69 9.80
N ARG A 369 17.67 -27.79 9.04
CA ARG A 369 16.86 -29.00 9.30
C ARG A 369 15.36 -28.70 9.38
N GLU A 370 14.89 -27.72 8.60
CA GLU A 370 13.52 -27.26 8.59
C GLU A 370 12.55 -28.26 7.93
N LYS A 371 11.36 -28.42 8.53
CA LYS A 371 10.30 -29.28 8.00
C LYS A 371 9.45 -28.54 6.96
N VAL A 372 9.67 -28.83 5.67
CA VAL A 372 8.91 -28.28 4.54
C VAL A 372 7.61 -29.06 4.31
N ALA A 373 6.55 -28.37 3.89
CA ALA A 373 5.23 -28.98 3.67
C ALA A 373 5.19 -29.99 2.50
N HIS A 374 6.03 -29.80 1.47
CA HIS A 374 6.02 -30.62 0.25
C HIS A 374 7.43 -31.11 -0.14
N PRO A 375 8.05 -32.03 0.63
CA PRO A 375 9.44 -32.44 0.42
C PRO A 375 9.70 -33.11 -0.95
N ALA A 376 8.70 -33.78 -1.53
CA ALA A 376 8.81 -34.34 -2.89
C ALA A 376 8.98 -33.25 -3.97
N ALA A 377 8.42 -32.06 -3.79
CA ALA A 377 8.60 -30.94 -4.72
C ALA A 377 10.02 -30.35 -4.65
N TYR A 378 10.62 -30.30 -3.45
CA TYR A 378 12.03 -29.91 -3.26
C TYR A 378 12.99 -30.94 -3.85
N LEU A 379 12.63 -32.23 -3.79
CA LEU A 379 13.37 -33.29 -4.48
C LEU A 379 13.25 -33.12 -6.01
N ALA A 380 12.05 -32.89 -6.53
CA ALA A 380 11.81 -32.68 -7.96
C ALA A 380 12.52 -31.44 -8.51
N HIS A 381 12.69 -30.38 -7.71
CA HIS A 381 13.45 -29.18 -8.09
C HIS A 381 14.89 -29.49 -8.54
N SER A 382 15.50 -30.56 -8.06
CA SER A 382 16.84 -30.98 -8.51
C SER A 382 16.92 -31.29 -10.02
N ALA A 383 15.79 -31.63 -10.66
CA ALA A 383 15.71 -31.80 -12.11
C ALA A 383 15.82 -30.48 -12.90
N HIS A 384 15.65 -29.33 -12.23
CA HIS A 384 15.62 -28.00 -12.83
C HIS A 384 16.73 -27.07 -12.32
N SER A 385 17.55 -27.53 -11.38
CA SER A 385 18.63 -26.73 -10.80
C SER A 385 19.89 -26.86 -11.63
N ASN A 386 20.55 -25.72 -11.90
CA ASN A 386 21.89 -25.72 -12.50
C ASN A 386 22.99 -26.20 -11.52
N ARG A 387 22.63 -26.43 -10.25
CA ARG A 387 23.53 -26.92 -9.21
C ARG A 387 23.39 -28.41 -9.05
N GLU A 388 24.43 -29.14 -9.43
CA GLU A 388 24.43 -30.61 -9.43
C GLU A 388 24.26 -31.21 -8.02
N TRP A 389 24.75 -30.52 -6.99
CA TRP A 389 24.88 -31.08 -5.64
C TRP A 389 23.73 -30.72 -4.69
N GLN A 390 22.50 -30.55 -5.18
CA GLN A 390 21.34 -30.36 -4.28
C GLN A 390 21.20 -31.49 -3.21
N PRO A 391 20.67 -31.21 -2.01
CA PRO A 391 20.54 -32.16 -0.89
C PRO A 391 19.38 -33.15 -1.10
N ILE A 392 19.45 -33.93 -2.19
CA ILE A 392 18.40 -34.87 -2.61
C ILE A 392 18.06 -35.92 -1.54
N TRP A 393 19.03 -36.34 -0.74
CA TRP A 393 18.82 -37.36 0.30
C TRP A 393 18.06 -36.83 1.51
N PHE A 394 18.26 -35.55 1.87
CA PHE A 394 17.49 -34.90 2.93
C PHE A 394 16.00 -34.86 2.57
N TYR A 395 15.68 -34.44 1.34
CA TYR A 395 14.28 -34.37 0.89
C TYR A 395 13.68 -35.74 0.57
N LEU A 396 14.49 -36.73 0.18
CA LEU A 396 14.05 -38.12 0.02
C LEU A 396 13.64 -38.73 1.37
N ASP A 397 14.48 -38.60 2.41
CA ASP A 397 14.19 -39.07 3.77
C ASP A 397 12.96 -38.37 4.34
N HIS A 398 12.92 -37.04 4.20
CA HIS A 398 11.82 -36.21 4.67
C HIS A 398 10.49 -36.50 3.96
N ALA A 399 10.52 -36.86 2.67
CA ALA A 399 9.34 -37.30 1.93
C ALA A 399 8.96 -38.76 2.23
N GLY A 400 9.78 -39.52 2.96
CA GLY A 400 9.57 -40.95 3.20
C GLY A 400 9.60 -41.79 1.92
N LEU A 401 10.28 -41.32 0.86
CA LEU A 401 10.29 -41.98 -0.45
C LEU A 401 11.40 -43.03 -0.53
N SER A 402 11.12 -44.13 -1.23
CA SER A 402 12.17 -45.07 -1.62
C SER A 402 13.05 -44.47 -2.73
N VAL A 403 14.28 -44.95 -2.87
CA VAL A 403 15.17 -44.55 -3.98
C VAL A 403 14.52 -44.83 -5.34
N GLY A 404 13.82 -45.97 -5.47
CA GLY A 404 13.12 -46.32 -6.71
C GLY A 404 11.99 -45.35 -7.05
N ASP A 405 11.23 -44.90 -6.05
CA ASP A 405 10.13 -43.96 -6.26
C ASP A 405 10.63 -42.52 -6.51
N ALA A 406 11.72 -42.13 -5.85
CA ALA A 406 12.42 -40.87 -6.13
C ALA A 406 12.95 -40.82 -7.58
N ILE A 407 13.54 -41.91 -8.09
CA ILE A 407 13.99 -41.98 -9.49
C ILE A 407 12.78 -41.87 -10.44
N LYS A 408 11.70 -42.62 -10.18
CA LYS A 408 10.47 -42.53 -10.99
C LYS A 408 9.89 -41.12 -11.00
N LEU A 409 9.91 -40.43 -9.86
CA LEU A 409 9.47 -39.04 -9.73
C LEU A 409 10.31 -38.13 -10.63
N LEU A 410 11.64 -38.19 -10.51
CA LEU A 410 12.54 -37.36 -11.32
C LEU A 410 12.44 -37.67 -12.82
N THR A 411 12.29 -38.93 -13.21
CA THR A 411 12.15 -39.33 -14.62
C THR A 411 10.87 -38.76 -15.26
N LYS A 412 9.79 -38.61 -14.48
CA LYS A 412 8.51 -38.04 -14.95
C LYS A 412 8.51 -36.51 -15.01
N GLU A 413 9.48 -35.86 -14.37
CA GLU A 413 9.52 -34.41 -14.29
C GLU A 413 9.95 -33.80 -15.65
N PRO A 414 9.20 -32.81 -16.18
CA PRO A 414 9.52 -32.17 -17.46
C PRO A 414 10.73 -31.23 -17.31
N ALA A 415 11.95 -31.74 -17.42
CA ALA A 415 13.17 -30.96 -17.26
C ALA A 415 13.54 -30.18 -18.53
N SER A 416 13.67 -28.86 -18.42
CA SER A 416 14.16 -27.99 -19.51
C SER A 416 15.58 -28.34 -19.96
N GLN A 417 16.39 -28.93 -19.07
CA GLN A 417 17.73 -29.45 -19.35
C GLN A 417 17.86 -30.87 -18.75
N PRO A 418 17.75 -31.93 -19.56
CA PRO A 418 17.76 -33.32 -19.08
C PRO A 418 19.04 -33.71 -18.31
N THR A 419 20.17 -33.04 -18.58
CA THR A 419 21.46 -33.28 -17.93
C THR A 419 21.42 -33.10 -16.41
N HIS A 420 20.66 -32.12 -15.89
CA HIS A 420 20.53 -31.89 -14.44
C HIS A 420 19.72 -33.00 -13.76
N ARG A 421 18.60 -33.40 -14.37
CA ARG A 421 17.80 -34.54 -13.93
C ARG A 421 18.62 -35.83 -13.93
N ASP A 422 19.38 -36.08 -15.00
CA ASP A 422 20.16 -37.30 -15.15
C ASP A 422 21.31 -37.36 -14.13
N ALA A 423 21.91 -36.22 -13.78
CA ALA A 423 22.87 -36.10 -12.69
C ALA A 423 22.26 -36.44 -11.31
N ALA A 424 21.05 -35.94 -11.02
CA ALA A 424 20.34 -36.28 -9.79
C ALA A 424 19.99 -37.78 -9.72
N ILE A 425 19.56 -38.38 -10.84
CA ILE A 425 19.29 -39.82 -10.95
C ILE A 425 20.58 -40.65 -10.79
N ALA A 426 21.70 -40.21 -11.38
CA ALA A 426 23.00 -40.87 -11.23
C ALA A 426 23.46 -40.90 -9.76
N ARG A 427 23.15 -39.84 -8.99
CA ARG A 427 23.42 -39.79 -7.55
C ARG A 427 22.52 -40.72 -6.74
N LEU A 428 21.21 -40.73 -7.00
CA LEU A 428 20.26 -41.63 -6.32
C LEU A 428 20.56 -43.12 -6.60
N SER A 429 20.99 -43.43 -7.82
CA SER A 429 21.37 -44.79 -8.23
C SER A 429 22.77 -45.21 -7.77
N GLY A 430 23.52 -44.34 -7.08
CA GLY A 430 24.87 -44.63 -6.58
C GLY A 430 25.96 -44.63 -7.66
N LYS A 431 25.65 -44.28 -8.91
CA LYS A 431 26.64 -44.16 -10.01
C LYS A 431 27.56 -42.96 -9.83
N LYS A 432 27.13 -41.95 -9.06
CA LYS A 432 27.91 -40.74 -8.74
C LYS A 432 27.80 -40.43 -7.24
N SER A 433 28.93 -40.16 -6.58
CA SER A 433 29.00 -39.90 -5.14
C SER A 433 29.59 -38.53 -4.84
N ALA A 434 29.09 -37.89 -3.79
CA ALA A 434 29.64 -36.65 -3.23
C ALA A 434 30.89 -36.90 -2.36
N TYR A 435 31.12 -38.16 -1.95
CA TYR A 435 32.28 -38.51 -1.15
C TYR A 435 33.56 -38.31 -1.96
N LYS A 436 34.48 -37.51 -1.41
CA LYS A 436 35.78 -37.25 -2.02
C LYS A 436 36.85 -37.09 -0.95
N GLU A 437 37.91 -37.88 -1.05
CA GLU A 437 39.10 -37.69 -0.23
C GLU A 437 39.94 -36.55 -0.79
N ASN A 438 39.87 -35.39 -0.13
CA ASN A 438 40.65 -34.22 -0.48
C ASN A 438 42.05 -34.28 0.15
N ALA A 439 43.09 -33.91 -0.59
CA ALA A 439 44.48 -33.86 -0.10
C ALA A 439 44.79 -32.53 0.62
N GLY A 440 45.89 -32.49 1.40
CA GLY A 440 46.37 -31.27 2.05
C GLY A 440 45.57 -30.87 3.30
N LYS A 441 45.35 -29.55 3.50
CA LYS A 441 44.66 -28.99 4.68
C LYS A 441 43.25 -29.58 4.91
N PRO A 442 42.39 -29.79 3.88
CA PRO A 442 41.11 -30.48 4.06
C PRO A 442 41.21 -31.86 4.73
N LYS A 443 42.27 -32.66 4.46
CA LYS A 443 42.49 -33.97 5.10
C LYS A 443 42.74 -33.84 6.60
N GLN A 444 43.43 -32.78 7.02
CA GLN A 444 43.67 -32.48 8.43
C GLN A 444 42.37 -32.07 9.13
N ILE A 445 41.56 -31.24 8.47
CA ILE A 445 40.25 -30.82 8.98
C ILE A 445 39.29 -32.03 9.09
N VAL A 446 39.29 -32.96 8.13
CA VAL A 446 38.52 -34.23 8.23
C VAL A 446 38.88 -34.99 9.50
N LYS A 447 40.19 -35.10 9.81
CA LYS A 447 40.67 -35.81 11.01
C LYS A 447 40.20 -35.11 12.30
N ALA A 448 40.23 -33.79 12.34
CA ALA A 448 39.74 -33.00 13.47
C ALA A 448 38.22 -33.14 13.65
N LEU A 449 37.45 -33.00 12.57
CA LEU A 449 35.99 -33.16 12.57
C LEU A 449 35.57 -34.58 12.98
N ALA A 450 36.28 -35.62 12.49
CA ALA A 450 36.04 -37.01 12.90
C ALA A 450 36.36 -37.26 14.38
N ALA A 451 37.25 -36.47 14.98
CA ALA A 451 37.55 -36.49 16.41
C ALA A 451 36.59 -35.60 17.25
N GLY A 452 35.59 -34.95 16.62
CA GLY A 452 34.64 -34.07 17.30
C GLY A 452 35.16 -32.65 17.57
N GLN A 453 36.24 -32.24 16.92
CA GLN A 453 36.75 -30.87 16.94
C GLN A 453 36.16 -30.11 15.76
N VAL A 454 35.34 -29.10 16.03
CA VAL A 454 34.66 -28.28 15.03
C VAL A 454 35.11 -26.83 15.23
N ASP A 455 36.10 -26.41 14.46
CA ASP A 455 36.62 -25.04 14.50
C ASP A 455 35.94 -24.18 13.44
N GLU A 456 35.53 -22.96 13.82
CA GLU A 456 34.91 -22.02 12.89
C GLU A 456 35.97 -21.38 11.97
N PRO A 457 35.77 -21.37 10.64
CA PRO A 457 36.68 -20.71 9.72
C PRO A 457 36.78 -19.19 9.96
N GLY A 458 38.00 -18.65 9.93
CA GLY A 458 38.22 -17.21 10.11
C GLY A 458 38.04 -16.36 8.85
N ASP A 459 38.18 -16.97 7.66
CA ASP A 459 38.09 -16.30 6.35
C ASP A 459 37.46 -17.18 5.24
N ASP A 460 37.21 -16.57 4.07
CA ASP A 460 36.63 -17.24 2.90
C ASP A 460 37.46 -18.45 2.41
N SER A 461 38.79 -18.39 2.55
CA SER A 461 39.71 -19.45 2.13
C SER A 461 39.63 -20.65 3.07
N GLU A 462 39.50 -20.42 4.36
CA GLU A 462 39.28 -21.44 5.37
C GLU A 462 37.87 -22.02 5.26
N ALA A 463 36.85 -21.19 4.99
CA ALA A 463 35.49 -21.63 4.75
C ALA A 463 35.41 -22.60 3.56
N HIS A 464 36.13 -22.30 2.46
CA HIS A 464 36.24 -23.22 1.33
C HIS A 464 36.87 -24.56 1.71
N LYS A 465 37.98 -24.53 2.47
CA LYS A 465 38.68 -25.76 2.90
C LYS A 465 37.84 -26.58 3.88
N PHE A 466 37.08 -25.92 4.74
CA PHE A 466 36.12 -26.54 5.66
C PHE A 466 35.02 -27.28 4.89
N ALA A 467 34.43 -26.64 3.88
CA ALA A 467 33.44 -27.27 3.00
C ALA A 467 33.99 -28.50 2.26
N LEU A 468 35.22 -28.40 1.73
CA LEU A 468 35.92 -29.53 1.10
C LEU A 468 36.19 -30.66 2.10
N ALA A 469 36.50 -30.33 3.35
CA ALA A 469 36.73 -31.34 4.38
C ALA A 469 35.46 -32.14 4.69
N VAL A 470 34.30 -31.49 4.71
CA VAL A 470 33.02 -32.18 4.97
C VAL A 470 32.73 -33.31 3.97
N GLN A 471 33.22 -33.23 2.73
CA GLN A 471 33.09 -34.29 1.71
C GLN A 471 33.81 -35.59 2.05
N GLY A 472 34.86 -35.51 2.86
CA GLY A 472 35.67 -36.65 3.29
C GLY A 472 35.20 -37.26 4.61
N LEU A 473 34.09 -36.77 5.19
CA LEU A 473 33.58 -37.30 6.45
C LEU A 473 32.94 -38.68 6.27
N PRO A 474 33.22 -39.64 7.18
CA PRO A 474 32.55 -40.92 7.18
C PRO A 474 31.09 -40.80 7.64
N ASP A 475 30.27 -41.78 7.28
CA ASP A 475 28.91 -41.93 7.80
C ASP A 475 28.89 -41.88 9.33
N GLY A 476 28.00 -41.07 9.91
CA GLY A 476 27.85 -40.99 11.37
C GLY A 476 28.89 -40.12 12.10
N ALA A 477 29.47 -39.13 11.41
CA ALA A 477 30.38 -38.16 12.01
C ALA A 477 29.78 -37.50 13.28
N PRO A 478 30.57 -37.34 14.35
CA PRO A 478 30.11 -36.69 15.58
C PRO A 478 29.79 -35.21 15.34
N LYS A 479 28.96 -34.62 16.21
CA LYS A 479 28.65 -33.18 16.23
C LYS A 479 28.11 -32.61 14.91
N LEU A 480 27.30 -33.41 14.20
CA LEU A 480 26.65 -33.01 12.95
C LEU A 480 25.92 -31.66 13.06
N ALA A 481 25.19 -31.41 14.14
CA ALA A 481 24.48 -30.14 14.34
C ALA A 481 25.43 -28.92 14.39
N GLU A 482 26.59 -29.06 15.03
CA GLU A 482 27.62 -28.01 15.07
C GLU A 482 28.22 -27.81 13.68
N ILE A 483 28.53 -28.89 12.96
CA ILE A 483 29.04 -28.83 11.58
C ILE A 483 28.05 -28.11 10.65
N LEU A 484 26.75 -28.44 10.71
CA LEU A 484 25.71 -27.77 9.92
C LEU A 484 25.58 -26.28 10.26
N THR A 485 25.75 -25.93 11.54
CA THR A 485 25.70 -24.53 12.00
C THR A 485 26.87 -23.72 11.42
N VAL A 486 28.09 -24.28 11.43
CA VAL A 486 29.26 -23.64 10.80
C VAL A 486 29.07 -23.52 9.29
N LEU A 487 28.54 -24.55 8.61
CA LEU A 487 28.24 -24.50 7.18
C LEU A 487 27.18 -23.44 6.85
N LEU A 488 26.17 -23.24 7.71
CA LEU A 488 25.17 -22.19 7.55
C LEU A 488 25.81 -20.80 7.64
N LYS A 489 26.67 -20.56 8.64
CA LYS A 489 27.42 -19.30 8.77
C LYS A 489 28.26 -19.01 7.51
N CYS A 490 28.98 -20.01 7.01
CA CYS A 490 29.76 -19.88 5.78
C CYS A 490 28.88 -19.59 4.55
N PHE A 491 27.70 -20.23 4.47
CA PHE A 491 26.72 -19.98 3.40
C PHE A 491 26.19 -18.54 3.42
N GLU A 492 25.91 -17.99 4.62
CA GLU A 492 25.39 -16.63 4.79
C GLU A 492 26.43 -15.56 4.49
N GLN A 493 27.69 -15.79 4.83
CA GLN A 493 28.81 -14.86 4.59
C GLN A 493 29.22 -14.72 3.11
N ALA A 494 28.92 -15.71 2.26
CA ALA A 494 29.22 -15.63 0.83
C ALA A 494 28.33 -14.58 0.10
N THR A 495 28.90 -13.61 -0.62
CA THR A 495 28.13 -12.59 -1.37
C THR A 495 27.42 -13.17 -2.60
N PRO A 496 26.32 -12.56 -3.12
CA PRO A 496 25.57 -13.08 -4.27
C PRO A 496 26.44 -13.29 -5.54
N GLN A 497 27.34 -12.36 -5.84
CA GLN A 497 28.30 -12.47 -6.97
C GLN A 497 29.31 -13.61 -6.76
N LYS A 498 29.78 -13.82 -5.52
CA LYS A 498 30.64 -14.94 -5.15
C LYS A 498 29.88 -16.26 -5.17
N ARG A 499 28.57 -16.31 -4.84
CA ARG A 499 27.73 -17.51 -4.98
C ARG A 499 27.55 -17.95 -6.45
N ALA A 500 27.70 -17.03 -7.41
CA ALA A 500 27.64 -17.31 -8.85
C ALA A 500 29.00 -17.72 -9.47
N THR A 501 30.12 -17.28 -8.91
CA THR A 501 31.49 -17.50 -9.43
C THR A 501 32.38 -18.41 -8.57
N ALA A 502 32.00 -18.72 -7.32
CA ALA A 502 32.69 -19.66 -6.43
C ALA A 502 32.27 -21.11 -6.73
N THR A 503 32.58 -21.54 -7.96
CA THR A 503 32.27 -22.87 -8.49
C THR A 503 32.95 -24.00 -7.73
N SER A 504 33.87 -23.76 -6.79
CA SER A 504 34.45 -24.83 -5.96
C SER A 504 34.01 -24.79 -4.50
N ALA A 505 33.88 -23.62 -3.87
CA ALA A 505 33.54 -23.52 -2.45
C ALA A 505 32.06 -23.76 -2.18
N ALA A 506 31.18 -23.03 -2.86
CA ALA A 506 29.73 -23.20 -2.78
C ALA A 506 29.29 -24.60 -3.22
N GLN A 507 29.92 -25.15 -4.28
CA GLN A 507 29.69 -26.54 -4.70
C GLN A 507 30.20 -27.56 -3.67
N SER A 508 31.19 -27.20 -2.84
CA SER A 508 31.65 -28.05 -1.74
C SER A 508 30.74 -27.98 -0.50
N PHE A 509 30.09 -26.84 -0.28
CA PHE A 509 29.05 -26.67 0.76
C PHE A 509 27.78 -27.49 0.44
N GLU A 510 27.54 -27.80 -0.84
CA GLU A 510 26.38 -28.55 -1.32
C GLU A 510 26.51 -30.08 -1.16
N GLN A 511 27.69 -30.61 -0.84
CA GLN A 511 28.00 -32.05 -0.86
C GLN A 511 27.68 -32.82 0.45
N LEU A 512 26.59 -32.49 1.14
CA LEU A 512 26.14 -33.12 2.39
C LEU A 512 25.39 -34.47 2.20
N ALA A 513 25.75 -35.26 1.18
CA ALA A 513 24.97 -36.45 0.78
C ALA A 513 25.29 -37.75 1.54
N ALA A 514 26.25 -37.77 2.48
CA ALA A 514 26.47 -38.91 3.39
C ALA A 514 25.89 -38.70 4.81
N LEU A 515 25.52 -37.46 5.16
CA LEU A 515 25.19 -37.08 6.54
C LEU A 515 23.75 -37.38 6.99
N MET A 516 22.95 -38.06 6.17
CA MET A 516 21.51 -38.29 6.42
C MET A 516 21.02 -39.72 6.11
N SER A 517 21.84 -40.77 6.34
CA SER A 517 21.29 -42.15 6.33
C SER A 517 21.76 -43.08 7.45
N CYS A 518 22.34 -42.54 8.52
CA CYS A 518 22.72 -43.31 9.71
C CYS A 518 22.28 -42.66 11.02
N PHE A 519 21.00 -42.29 11.19
CA PHE A 519 20.38 -42.21 12.54
C PHE A 519 18.87 -42.55 12.46
N GLY A 520 18.57 -43.76 11.98
CA GLY A 520 17.21 -44.29 11.93
C GLY A 520 17.07 -45.51 11.03
N SER A 521 17.37 -46.71 11.56
CA SER A 521 17.06 -48.02 10.96
C SER A 521 17.84 -48.45 9.70
N ARG A 522 19.08 -48.92 9.91
CA ARG A 522 19.72 -49.94 9.07
C ARG A 522 19.08 -51.35 9.20
N LYS A 523 17.86 -51.49 9.76
CA LYS A 523 17.19 -52.81 9.89
C LYS A 523 16.43 -53.25 8.62
N SER A 524 16.15 -52.36 7.66
CA SER A 524 15.36 -52.73 6.47
C SER A 524 16.17 -53.19 5.25
N ARG A 525 17.49 -52.91 5.18
CA ARG A 525 18.32 -53.19 3.99
C ARG A 525 18.74 -54.67 3.80
N ARG A 526 18.25 -55.61 4.61
CA ARG A 526 18.51 -57.06 4.42
C ARG A 526 17.39 -57.86 3.74
N ASN A 527 16.17 -57.31 3.58
CA ASN A 527 15.01 -58.12 3.19
C ASN A 527 14.48 -57.94 1.76
N ASN A 528 15.13 -57.20 0.87
CA ASN A 528 14.68 -57.08 -0.53
C ASN A 528 15.80 -57.23 -1.56
N ALA A 529 16.71 -58.17 -1.33
CA ALA A 529 17.41 -58.82 -2.44
C ALA A 529 16.54 -59.99 -2.91
N PRO A 530 16.12 -60.07 -4.18
CA PRO A 530 15.55 -61.31 -4.69
C PRO A 530 16.66 -62.38 -4.63
N ARG A 531 16.48 -63.36 -3.74
CA ARG A 531 17.14 -64.66 -3.85
C ARG A 531 16.58 -65.33 -5.10
N THR A 532 17.17 -65.08 -6.26
CA THR A 532 17.04 -65.99 -7.39
C THR A 532 18.23 -66.92 -7.38
N GLY A 533 18.02 -68.07 -6.76
CA GLY A 533 18.81 -69.25 -7.05
C GLY A 533 18.54 -69.70 -8.47
N LEU A 534 19.59 -69.85 -9.26
CA LEU A 534 19.61 -70.67 -10.45
C LEU A 534 21.00 -71.30 -10.52
N ARG A 535 21.13 -72.48 -9.90
CA ARG A 535 22.18 -73.44 -10.23
C ARG A 535 21.56 -74.53 -11.12
N HIS A 536 22.22 -74.72 -12.26
CA HIS A 536 22.36 -75.92 -13.08
C HIS A 536 21.14 -76.55 -13.79
N ALA A 537 21.17 -76.48 -15.12
CA ALA A 537 21.42 -77.59 -16.07
C ALA A 537 21.12 -77.08 -17.50
N CYS A 538 21.68 -77.54 -18.63
CA CYS A 538 22.87 -78.26 -19.01
C CYS A 538 22.91 -78.21 -20.56
N ARG A 539 24.10 -78.03 -21.16
CA ARG A 539 24.54 -78.47 -22.51
C ARG A 539 23.67 -78.20 -23.76
N ALA A 540 24.24 -77.57 -24.80
CA ALA A 540 25.04 -78.19 -25.88
C ALA A 540 25.07 -77.34 -27.18
N ARG A 541 26.29 -77.18 -27.74
CA ARG A 541 26.65 -77.10 -29.19
C ARG A 541 26.16 -75.87 -30.00
N ASN A 542 26.87 -75.29 -30.97
CA ASN A 542 28.14 -75.57 -31.65
C ASN A 542 28.52 -74.34 -32.51
N TYR A 543 29.83 -74.15 -32.74
CA TYR A 543 30.51 -73.63 -33.94
C TYR A 543 30.00 -72.35 -34.63
N ARG A 544 30.78 -71.26 -34.56
CA ARG A 544 31.78 -70.88 -35.58
C ARG A 544 32.75 -69.86 -35.04
#